data_AF-A0A0S8F243-F1
#
_entry.id   AF-A0A0S8F243-F1
#
_cell.length_a   1.000
_cell.length_b   1.000
_cell.length_c   1.000
_cell.angle_alpha   90.00
_cell.angle_beta   90.00
_cell.angle_gamma   90.00
#
_symmetry.space_group_name_H-M   'P 1'
#
loop_
_entity.id
_entity.type
_entity.pdbx_description
1 polymer ?
#
loop_
_entity_poly.entity_id
_entity_poly.type
_entity_poly.pdbx_seq_one_letter_code
_entity_poly.pdbx_strand_id
1 'polypeptide(L)'
;MSIPAENEEVARARFARAIRLSPTLVAIVLAALWLAGAPADVADLRFSAPLVAQPGSSIGLRAWQIDRDEEGYPVVLAPAVEVELRTGAGLLVGSTALSRSQVQGAEGTLEIPADLDGQFSLIASAEIDGRALSVERALYVRPDIDSRLPAGREVNAFQAYELGPMRVADSKRGPAILDPRVVEGVCVPDLQCTLLVWVGDWQGRVRARSLAGVHVEPDTAWVSGGFARLGLVVRGQEGRASIEALGDDGVVLAARDLRLPVLPGGLLARASADGGSVRLEWEALGGPRPVLIDIFSEHRWTHARSLAPGDESLGPLPPGVWRLQVRADLFSDNTAGVTFVVVTTPPGRDPLPFAANAVLAKADRDGLDPLAMSILGGAFAGSASDALDALFAVPSFGAVPMGPGVSTTVRVDEALAIAQERRRWWAAGVILLLGLVVSMLLLRAEVRAQEEARQLLQDLGDGSEPPSRSTFGRGLWAFVLLVFVLMAVLALSKRWF
;
A
#
# COMPACT_ATOMS: atom_id res chain seq x y z
N MET A 1 -31.73 19.24 -76.41
CA MET A 1 -30.58 20.14 -76.16
C MET A 1 -29.80 19.52 -75.00
N SER A 2 -28.69 18.89 -75.32
CA SER A 2 -27.89 18.05 -74.42
C SER A 2 -27.04 18.91 -73.49
N ILE A 3 -27.20 18.74 -72.17
CA ILE A 3 -26.31 19.28 -71.15
C ILE A 3 -24.92 18.68 -71.38
N PRO A 4 -23.83 19.46 -71.46
CA PRO A 4 -22.51 18.93 -71.73
C PRO A 4 -22.04 18.05 -70.55
N ALA A 5 -21.78 16.77 -70.85
CA ALA A 5 -21.33 15.73 -69.91
C ALA A 5 -19.99 16.05 -69.21
N GLU A 6 -19.24 17.03 -69.73
CA GLU A 6 -17.91 17.42 -69.25
C GLU A 6 -17.95 18.11 -67.86
N ASN A 7 -19.05 18.78 -67.51
CA ASN A 7 -19.18 19.45 -66.20
C ASN A 7 -19.54 18.48 -65.06
N GLU A 8 -20.18 17.35 -65.36
CA GLU A 8 -20.57 16.36 -64.35
C GLU A 8 -19.38 15.50 -63.89
N GLU A 9 -18.44 15.18 -64.79
CA GLU A 9 -17.21 14.46 -64.47
C GLU A 9 -16.25 15.29 -63.58
N VAL A 10 -16.11 16.58 -63.85
CA VAL A 10 -15.25 17.46 -63.04
C VAL A 10 -15.83 17.68 -61.64
N ALA A 11 -17.16 17.78 -61.50
CA ALA A 11 -17.83 17.86 -60.21
C ALA A 11 -17.72 16.56 -59.42
N ARG A 12 -17.95 15.39 -60.05
CA ARG A 12 -17.77 14.06 -59.42
C ARG A 12 -16.32 13.81 -59.01
N ALA A 13 -15.34 14.20 -59.83
CA ALA A 13 -13.91 14.06 -59.52
C ALA A 13 -13.50 14.92 -58.32
N ARG A 14 -14.03 16.14 -58.17
CA ARG A 14 -13.77 17.00 -57.00
C ARG A 14 -14.46 16.49 -55.74
N PHE A 15 -15.69 16.00 -55.84
CA PHE A 15 -16.43 15.42 -54.70
C PHE A 15 -15.80 14.11 -54.23
N ALA A 16 -15.37 13.25 -55.15
CA ALA A 16 -14.61 12.03 -54.84
C ALA A 16 -13.26 12.34 -54.18
N ARG A 17 -12.59 13.43 -54.57
CA ARG A 17 -11.32 13.88 -53.96
C ARG A 17 -11.53 14.42 -52.54
N ALA A 18 -12.64 15.13 -52.28
CA ALA A 18 -13.02 15.59 -50.95
C ALA A 18 -13.39 14.43 -50.00
N ILE A 19 -14.12 13.42 -50.49
CA ILE A 19 -14.43 12.20 -49.74
C ILE A 19 -13.17 11.37 -49.45
N ARG A 20 -12.20 11.33 -50.38
CA ARG A 20 -10.92 10.62 -50.16
C ARG A 20 -10.00 11.32 -49.16
N LEU A 21 -10.15 12.63 -48.94
CA LEU A 21 -9.32 13.40 -48.00
C LEU A 21 -9.92 13.46 -46.58
N SER A 22 -11.20 13.12 -46.39
CA SER A 22 -11.86 13.15 -45.08
C SER A 22 -11.25 12.18 -44.05
N PRO A 23 -10.81 10.95 -44.38
CA PRO A 23 -10.18 10.05 -43.41
C PRO A 23 -8.83 10.59 -42.95
N THR A 24 -8.07 11.22 -43.86
CA THR A 24 -6.80 11.88 -43.55
C THR A 24 -7.00 13.06 -42.60
N LEU A 25 -8.05 13.85 -42.84
CA LEU A 25 -8.37 15.01 -42.00
C LEU A 25 -8.82 14.58 -40.60
N VAL A 26 -9.65 13.54 -40.49
CA VAL A 26 -10.04 12.92 -39.23
C VAL A 26 -8.82 12.32 -38.52
N ALA A 27 -7.95 11.62 -39.23
CA ALA A 27 -6.72 11.06 -38.66
C ALA A 27 -5.78 12.14 -38.10
N ILE A 28 -5.65 13.28 -38.78
CA ILE A 28 -4.84 14.42 -38.30
C ILE A 28 -5.44 15.02 -37.02
N VAL A 29 -6.77 15.20 -36.97
CA VAL A 29 -7.45 15.72 -35.78
C VAL A 29 -7.32 14.74 -34.61
N LEU A 30 -7.51 13.44 -34.84
CA LEU A 30 -7.36 12.41 -33.82
C LEU A 30 -5.91 12.31 -33.33
N ALA A 31 -4.93 12.40 -34.22
CA ALA A 31 -3.52 12.42 -33.85
C ALA A 31 -3.18 13.67 -33.01
N ALA A 32 -3.70 14.84 -33.38
CA ALA A 32 -3.50 16.08 -32.63
C ALA A 32 -4.16 16.04 -31.23
N LEU A 33 -5.36 15.46 -31.13
CA LEU A 33 -6.03 15.25 -29.85
C LEU A 33 -5.31 14.22 -28.98
N TRP A 34 -4.81 13.13 -29.57
CA TRP A 34 -4.02 12.11 -28.87
C TRP A 34 -2.70 12.67 -28.34
N LEU A 35 -1.98 13.45 -29.14
CA LEU A 35 -0.76 14.17 -28.73
C LEU A 35 -1.01 15.23 -27.64
N ALA A 36 -2.22 15.80 -27.58
CA ALA A 36 -2.61 16.80 -26.57
C ALA A 36 -3.11 16.16 -25.25
N GLY A 37 -3.66 14.94 -25.34
CA GLY A 37 -4.26 14.18 -24.24
C GLY A 37 -3.33 13.14 -23.62
N ALA A 38 -2.20 12.80 -24.23
CA ALA A 38 -1.21 11.92 -23.62
C ALA A 38 -0.67 12.59 -22.33
N PRO A 39 -0.96 12.03 -21.14
CA PRO A 39 -0.33 12.54 -19.93
C PRO A 39 1.18 12.43 -20.11
N ALA A 40 1.93 13.46 -19.70
CA ALA A 40 3.36 13.28 -19.60
C ALA A 40 3.59 12.16 -18.56
N ASP A 41 4.49 11.23 -18.86
CA ASP A 41 5.05 10.38 -17.82
C ASP A 41 5.76 11.31 -16.83
N VAL A 42 5.08 11.54 -15.71
CA VAL A 42 5.60 12.28 -14.58
C VAL A 42 6.12 11.23 -13.63
N ALA A 43 7.44 11.10 -13.57
CA ALA A 43 8.10 10.28 -12.58
C ALA A 43 7.58 10.66 -11.17
N ASP A 44 6.99 9.69 -10.48
CA ASP A 44 6.38 9.83 -9.16
C ASP A 44 7.32 9.24 -8.11
N LEU A 45 8.03 10.09 -7.38
CA LEU A 45 8.78 9.68 -6.18
C LEU A 45 7.85 9.76 -4.97
N ARG A 46 7.73 8.64 -4.26
CA ARG A 46 6.99 8.53 -3.00
C ARG A 46 7.95 8.30 -1.86
N PHE A 47 7.68 8.96 -0.74
CA PHE A 47 8.51 8.88 0.45
C PHE A 47 7.66 8.71 1.73
N SER A 48 8.03 7.69 2.50
CA SER A 48 7.45 7.35 3.80
C SER A 48 8.51 7.48 4.89
N ALA A 49 8.17 8.26 5.90
CA ALA A 49 8.99 8.54 7.07
C ALA A 49 8.06 8.88 8.25
N PRO A 50 8.48 8.64 9.51
CA PRO A 50 7.71 9.05 10.67
C PRO A 50 7.60 10.58 10.75
N LEU A 51 6.54 11.05 11.42
CA LEU A 51 6.33 12.48 11.66
C LEU A 51 7.08 12.99 12.89
N VAL A 52 7.45 12.09 13.81
CA VAL A 52 8.09 12.43 15.08
C VAL A 52 9.30 11.54 15.32
N ALA A 53 10.31 12.08 15.99
CA ALA A 53 11.49 11.34 16.43
C ALA A 53 12.02 11.87 17.76
N GLN A 54 12.84 11.06 18.43
CA GLN A 54 13.59 11.52 19.60
C GLN A 54 15.02 11.93 19.20
N PRO A 55 15.61 12.92 19.87
CA PRO A 55 17.03 13.23 19.71
C PRO A 55 17.87 11.99 20.06
N GLY A 56 18.88 11.68 19.24
CA GLY A 56 19.77 10.54 19.46
C GLY A 56 19.18 9.18 19.11
N SER A 57 17.97 9.15 18.52
CA SER A 57 17.33 7.93 18.04
C SER A 57 17.46 7.76 16.53
N SER A 58 17.04 6.62 16.01
CA SER A 58 16.97 6.35 14.58
C SER A 58 15.52 6.35 14.07
N ILE A 59 15.33 6.68 12.79
CA ILE A 59 14.05 6.59 12.09
C ILE A 59 14.13 5.68 10.86
N GLY A 60 13.09 4.87 10.66
CA GLY A 60 12.94 4.04 9.47
C GLY A 60 12.44 4.84 8.28
N LEU A 61 13.00 4.57 7.10
CA LEU A 61 12.71 5.32 5.87
C LEU A 61 12.42 4.36 4.71
N ARG A 62 11.42 4.68 3.90
CA ARG A 62 11.14 4.00 2.63
C ARG A 62 10.84 5.00 1.53
N ALA A 63 11.35 4.73 0.35
CA ALA A 63 11.02 5.49 -0.85
C ALA A 63 10.74 4.53 -2.01
N TRP A 64 9.88 4.90 -2.94
CA TRP A 64 9.61 4.09 -4.10
C TRP A 64 9.08 4.94 -5.25
N GLN A 65 9.17 4.40 -6.45
CA GLN A 65 8.55 4.97 -7.64
C GLN A 65 7.46 4.04 -8.13
N ILE A 66 6.35 4.60 -8.61
CA ILE A 66 5.36 3.85 -9.39
C ILE A 66 5.57 4.21 -10.86
N ASP A 67 5.77 3.18 -11.67
CA ASP A 67 5.93 3.30 -13.12
C ASP A 67 5.04 2.25 -13.83
N ARG A 68 5.15 2.13 -15.16
CA ARG A 68 4.47 1.08 -15.95
C ARG A 68 5.49 0.18 -16.63
N ASP A 69 5.20 -1.12 -16.67
CA ASP A 69 5.97 -2.06 -17.49
C ASP A 69 5.64 -1.95 -18.99
N GLU A 70 6.28 -2.79 -19.82
CA GLU A 70 6.08 -2.82 -21.28
C GLU A 70 4.62 -3.13 -21.69
N GLU A 71 3.87 -3.80 -20.81
CA GLU A 71 2.46 -4.16 -21.02
C GLU A 71 1.51 -3.08 -20.46
N GLY A 72 2.04 -2.06 -19.78
CA GLY A 72 1.31 -0.94 -19.21
C GLY A 72 0.80 -1.17 -17.78
N TYR A 73 1.20 -2.25 -17.10
CA TYR A 73 0.83 -2.52 -15.72
C TYR A 73 1.68 -1.73 -14.73
N PRO A 74 1.10 -1.28 -13.60
CA PRO A 74 1.84 -0.54 -12.59
C PRO A 74 2.90 -1.42 -11.93
N VAL A 75 4.15 -0.96 -11.93
CA VAL A 75 5.28 -1.60 -11.26
C VAL A 75 5.89 -0.67 -10.22
N VAL A 76 6.42 -1.25 -9.15
CA VAL A 76 7.13 -0.50 -8.10
C VAL A 76 8.63 -0.61 -8.34
N LEU A 77 9.27 0.55 -8.52
CA LEU A 77 10.70 0.65 -8.73
C LEU A 77 11.41 1.16 -7.48
N ALA A 78 12.72 0.88 -7.42
CA ALA A 78 13.62 1.24 -6.35
C ALA A 78 14.64 2.29 -6.84
N PRO A 79 14.26 3.57 -6.93
CA PRO A 79 15.19 4.61 -7.33
C PRO A 79 16.33 4.76 -6.30
N ALA A 80 17.48 5.24 -6.74
CA ALA A 80 18.53 5.68 -5.81
C ALA A 80 18.06 6.96 -5.13
N VAL A 81 17.90 6.93 -3.81
CA VAL A 81 17.35 8.06 -3.04
C VAL A 81 18.32 8.48 -1.96
N GLU A 82 18.64 9.77 -1.93
CA GLU A 82 19.34 10.41 -0.83
C GLU A 82 18.32 11.12 0.06
N VAL A 83 18.44 10.97 1.38
CA VAL A 83 17.57 11.62 2.35
C VAL A 83 18.40 12.55 3.21
N GLU A 84 17.99 13.80 3.29
CA GLU A 84 18.60 14.84 4.08
C GLU A 84 17.65 15.34 5.17
N LEU A 85 18.18 15.61 6.35
CA LEU A 85 17.50 16.32 7.43
C LEU A 85 18.04 17.76 7.49
N ARG A 86 17.15 18.73 7.34
CA ARG A 86 17.50 20.15 7.32
C ARG A 86 16.73 20.95 8.36
N THR A 87 17.36 22.01 8.87
CA THR A 87 16.70 23.02 9.71
C THR A 87 15.75 23.90 8.87
N GLY A 88 14.89 24.69 9.53
CA GLY A 88 14.07 25.70 8.84
C GLY A 88 14.86 26.79 8.09
N ALA A 89 16.16 26.96 8.41
CA ALA A 89 17.08 27.82 7.67
C ALA A 89 17.76 27.12 6.47
N GLY A 90 17.44 25.85 6.22
CA GLY A 90 17.99 25.04 5.12
C GLY A 90 19.37 24.42 5.41
N LEU A 91 19.89 24.54 6.64
CA LEU A 91 21.17 23.92 7.05
C LEU A 91 21.00 22.40 7.19
N LEU A 92 21.89 21.63 6.56
CA LEU A 92 21.98 20.17 6.67
C LEU A 92 22.49 19.77 8.07
N VAL A 93 21.74 18.90 8.74
CA VAL A 93 22.09 18.38 10.09
C VAL A 93 22.22 16.86 10.13
N GLY A 94 21.75 16.14 9.10
CA GLY A 94 21.95 14.71 8.96
C GLY A 94 21.60 14.25 7.54
N SER A 95 22.15 13.12 7.11
CA SER A 95 21.82 12.53 5.82
C SER A 95 22.02 11.02 5.81
N THR A 96 21.37 10.35 4.87
CA THR A 96 21.53 8.91 4.61
C THR A 96 21.19 8.61 3.15
N ALA A 97 21.70 7.51 2.61
CA ALA A 97 21.32 7.00 1.30
C ALA A 97 20.48 5.73 1.48
N LEU A 98 19.35 5.65 0.76
CA LEU A 98 18.49 4.47 0.81
C LEU A 98 19.04 3.40 -0.12
N SER A 99 19.13 2.18 0.40
CA SER A 99 19.51 0.99 -0.37
C SER A 99 18.30 0.37 -1.05
N ARG A 100 18.53 -0.30 -2.19
CA ARG A 100 17.48 -1.09 -2.86
C ARG A 100 16.97 -2.19 -1.94
N SER A 101 15.65 -2.25 -1.78
CA SER A 101 14.96 -3.31 -1.04
C SER A 101 14.99 -4.63 -1.81
N GLN A 102 14.99 -5.74 -1.08
CA GLN A 102 14.84 -7.10 -1.62
C GLN A 102 13.43 -7.40 -2.14
N VAL A 103 12.45 -6.56 -1.77
CA VAL A 103 11.05 -6.70 -2.20
C VAL A 103 10.69 -5.62 -3.22
N GLN A 104 10.55 -4.38 -2.75
CA GLN A 104 10.04 -3.25 -3.52
C GLN A 104 10.55 -1.93 -2.94
N GLY A 105 10.89 -0.98 -3.82
CA GLY A 105 11.37 0.33 -3.40
C GLY A 105 12.78 0.34 -2.83
N ALA A 106 13.13 1.46 -2.23
CA ALA A 106 14.35 1.70 -1.46
C ALA A 106 14.02 1.84 0.02
N GLU A 107 14.95 1.47 0.87
CA GLU A 107 14.80 1.45 2.32
C GLU A 107 16.09 1.86 3.02
N GLY A 108 15.96 2.34 4.23
CA GLY A 108 17.11 2.75 5.02
C GLY A 108 16.72 3.26 6.40
N THR A 109 17.71 3.80 7.08
CA THR A 109 17.60 4.37 8.42
C THR A 109 18.36 5.69 8.46
N LEU A 110 17.82 6.67 9.16
CA LEU A 110 18.48 7.94 9.44
C LEU A 110 18.64 8.10 10.94
N GLU A 111 19.87 8.37 11.38
CA GLU A 111 20.19 8.73 12.76
C GLU A 111 19.85 10.20 13.01
N ILE A 112 19.16 10.48 14.12
CA ILE A 112 18.79 11.83 14.55
C ILE A 112 19.84 12.33 15.54
N PRO A 113 20.54 13.44 15.28
CA PRO A 113 21.51 13.98 16.23
C PRO A 113 20.89 14.27 17.61
N ALA A 114 21.68 14.03 18.68
CA ALA A 114 21.20 14.05 20.06
C ALA A 114 20.87 15.45 20.61
N ASP A 115 21.35 16.50 19.96
CA ASP A 115 21.20 17.90 20.33
C ASP A 115 20.04 18.61 19.61
N LEU A 116 19.33 17.91 18.72
CA LEU A 116 18.20 18.50 17.99
C LEU A 116 16.94 18.61 18.85
N ASP A 117 16.26 19.75 18.76
CA ASP A 117 14.90 19.95 19.30
C ASP A 117 14.15 20.92 18.39
N GLY A 118 12.90 20.58 18.05
CA GLY A 118 12.02 21.41 17.22
C GLY A 118 11.57 20.75 15.92
N GLN A 119 11.25 21.57 14.92
CA GLN A 119 10.74 21.12 13.63
C GLN A 119 11.83 21.20 12.56
N PHE A 120 11.96 20.13 11.78
CA PHE A 120 12.94 19.95 10.72
C PHE A 120 12.26 19.50 9.42
N SER A 121 12.97 19.62 8.30
CA SER A 121 12.55 19.14 6.99
C SER A 121 13.35 17.90 6.61
N LEU A 122 12.66 16.79 6.37
CA LEU A 122 13.20 15.61 5.70
C LEU A 122 12.99 15.75 4.20
N ILE A 123 14.08 15.74 3.43
CA ILE A 123 14.08 15.89 1.98
C ILE A 123 14.63 14.62 1.36
N ALA A 124 13.78 13.86 0.67
CA ALA A 124 14.18 12.70 -0.11
C ALA A 124 14.36 13.11 -1.58
N SER A 125 15.56 12.92 -2.14
CA SER A 125 15.92 13.34 -3.49
C SER A 125 16.35 12.15 -4.34
N ALA A 126 15.94 12.13 -5.62
CA ALA A 126 16.30 11.08 -6.57
C ALA A 126 16.46 11.67 -7.98
N GLU A 127 17.29 11.02 -8.81
CA GLU A 127 17.32 11.27 -10.25
C GLU A 127 16.56 10.15 -10.97
N ILE A 128 15.46 10.52 -11.64
CA ILE A 128 14.59 9.59 -12.37
C ILE A 128 14.40 10.13 -13.78
N ASP A 129 14.71 9.32 -14.80
CA ASP A 129 14.65 9.70 -16.22
C ASP A 129 15.39 11.01 -16.55
N GLY A 130 16.55 11.21 -15.92
CA GLY A 130 17.37 12.42 -16.07
C GLY A 130 16.78 13.68 -15.43
N ARG A 131 15.77 13.53 -14.56
CA ARG A 131 15.14 14.63 -13.81
C ARG A 131 15.40 14.46 -12.32
N ALA A 132 15.85 15.55 -11.69
CA ALA A 132 15.96 15.61 -10.23
C ALA A 132 14.56 15.81 -9.62
N LEU A 133 14.18 14.90 -8.73
CA LEU A 133 12.94 14.94 -7.95
C LEU A 133 13.28 15.07 -6.47
N SER A 134 12.44 15.80 -5.72
CA SER A 134 12.58 15.88 -4.27
C SER A 134 11.23 15.93 -3.56
N VAL A 135 11.07 15.10 -2.52
CA VAL A 135 9.91 15.06 -1.62
C VAL A 135 10.32 15.63 -0.27
N GLU A 136 9.62 16.67 0.18
CA GLU A 136 9.84 17.27 1.51
C GLU A 136 8.73 16.86 2.49
N ARG A 137 9.12 16.51 3.72
CA ARG A 137 8.22 16.21 4.84
C ARG A 137 8.71 16.88 6.11
N ALA A 138 7.78 17.31 6.96
CA ALA A 138 8.14 17.78 8.30
C ALA A 138 8.47 16.60 9.23
N LEU A 139 9.49 16.79 10.07
CA LEU A 139 9.85 15.92 11.19
C LEU A 139 9.90 16.76 12.47
N TYR A 140 9.16 16.33 13.50
CA TYR A 140 9.21 16.94 14.82
C TYR A 140 10.13 16.13 15.73
N VAL A 141 11.24 16.71 16.16
CA VAL A 141 12.21 16.09 17.05
C VAL A 141 12.03 16.66 18.44
N ARG A 142 11.70 15.84 19.45
CA ARG A 142 11.64 16.26 20.86
C ARG A 142 11.97 15.09 21.81
N PRO A 143 12.51 15.34 23.02
CA PRO A 143 12.83 14.27 23.98
C PRO A 143 11.61 13.45 24.41
N ASP A 144 10.51 14.14 24.75
CA ASP A 144 9.34 13.52 25.39
C ASP A 144 8.15 13.33 24.42
N ILE A 145 8.41 13.29 23.10
CA ILE A 145 7.33 13.12 22.13
C ILE A 145 6.99 11.65 21.94
N ASP A 146 5.78 11.28 22.36
CA ASP A 146 5.23 9.97 22.03
C ASP A 146 4.66 9.96 20.60
N SER A 147 5.10 8.98 19.83
CA SER A 147 4.45 8.60 18.58
C SER A 147 3.24 7.74 18.93
N ARG A 148 2.03 8.24 18.67
CA ARG A 148 0.87 7.34 18.60
C ARG A 148 1.00 6.55 17.30
N LEU A 149 1.35 5.27 17.41
CA LEU A 149 1.08 4.37 16.29
C LEU A 149 -0.41 4.44 15.99
N PRO A 150 -0.83 4.56 14.71
CA PRO A 150 -2.21 4.36 14.34
C PRO A 150 -2.72 3.08 14.99
N ALA A 151 -3.96 3.11 15.48
CA ALA A 151 -4.61 1.90 15.96
C ALA A 151 -4.50 0.83 14.86
N GLY A 152 -3.98 -0.33 15.24
CA GLY A 152 -3.73 -1.38 14.27
C GLY A 152 -5.03 -1.91 13.64
N ARG A 153 -4.88 -2.68 12.55
CA ARG A 153 -5.97 -3.32 11.77
C ARG A 153 -7.28 -3.54 12.54
N GLU A 154 -8.37 -2.98 12.02
CA GLU A 154 -9.73 -3.37 12.43
C GLU A 154 -9.98 -4.83 12.05
N VAL A 155 -10.08 -5.70 13.05
CA VAL A 155 -10.47 -7.10 12.87
C VAL A 155 -12.00 -7.20 12.91
N ASN A 156 -12.57 -7.98 12.01
CA ASN A 156 -13.98 -8.31 12.12
C ASN A 156 -14.22 -9.23 13.34
N ALA A 157 -15.47 -9.34 13.80
CA ALA A 157 -15.79 -10.14 14.98
C ALA A 157 -15.36 -11.61 14.85
N PHE A 158 -15.32 -12.18 13.65
CA PHE A 158 -14.95 -13.58 13.42
C PHE A 158 -13.42 -13.82 13.42
N GLN A 159 -12.64 -12.76 13.23
CA GLN A 159 -11.17 -12.76 13.22
C GLN A 159 -10.57 -12.30 14.54
N ALA A 160 -11.39 -11.78 15.46
CA ALA A 160 -10.96 -11.38 16.78
C ALA A 160 -10.75 -12.58 17.69
N TYR A 161 -9.64 -12.61 18.41
CA TYR A 161 -9.43 -13.56 19.49
C TYR A 161 -10.51 -13.39 20.56
N GLU A 162 -11.11 -14.50 20.96
CA GLU A 162 -12.10 -14.50 22.03
C GLU A 162 -11.93 -15.75 22.87
N LEU A 163 -11.90 -15.54 24.18
CA LEU A 163 -11.68 -16.59 25.14
C LEU A 163 -12.93 -16.73 26.01
N GLY A 164 -13.62 -17.87 25.89
CA GLY A 164 -14.81 -18.17 26.66
C GLY A 164 -14.51 -18.33 28.16
N PRO A 165 -15.53 -18.43 29.03
CA PRO A 165 -15.31 -18.72 30.44
C PRO A 165 -14.69 -20.11 30.64
N MET A 166 -13.81 -20.24 31.63
CA MET A 166 -13.27 -21.54 32.02
C MET A 166 -14.35 -22.35 32.76
N ARG A 167 -14.58 -23.57 32.31
CA ARG A 167 -15.50 -24.54 32.92
C ARG A 167 -14.68 -25.56 33.70
N VAL A 168 -14.86 -25.61 35.02
CA VAL A 168 -14.12 -26.52 35.91
C VAL A 168 -15.04 -27.65 36.35
N ALA A 169 -14.65 -28.90 36.07
CA ALA A 169 -15.39 -30.08 36.49
C ALA A 169 -14.94 -30.57 37.89
N ASP A 170 -13.65 -30.45 38.20
CA ASP A 170 -13.09 -30.74 39.52
C ASP A 170 -11.99 -29.74 39.89
N SER A 171 -12.33 -28.77 40.74
CA SER A 171 -11.44 -27.70 41.18
C SER A 171 -10.28 -28.17 42.06
N LYS A 172 -10.32 -29.39 42.61
CA LYS A 172 -9.25 -29.92 43.45
C LYS A 172 -8.16 -30.62 42.64
N ARG A 173 -8.51 -31.15 41.47
CA ARG A 173 -7.60 -31.92 40.60
C ARG A 173 -7.23 -31.21 39.30
N GLY A 174 -8.08 -30.30 38.82
CA GLY A 174 -7.83 -29.52 37.60
C GLY A 174 -6.92 -28.32 37.82
N PRO A 175 -6.42 -27.71 36.73
CA PRO A 175 -5.61 -26.50 36.81
C PRO A 175 -6.45 -25.31 37.29
N ALA A 176 -5.80 -24.37 38.01
CA ALA A 176 -6.44 -23.12 38.43
C ALA A 176 -6.58 -22.11 37.29
N ILE A 177 -5.76 -22.25 36.24
CA ILE A 177 -5.77 -21.41 35.04
C ILE A 177 -5.69 -22.28 33.78
N LEU A 178 -6.36 -21.84 32.73
CA LEU A 178 -6.26 -22.41 31.40
C LEU A 178 -6.28 -21.24 30.43
N ASP A 179 -5.10 -20.76 30.07
CA ASP A 179 -4.90 -19.53 29.29
C ASP A 179 -4.17 -19.84 27.97
N PRO A 180 -4.93 -20.08 26.88
CA PRO A 180 -4.38 -20.43 25.58
C PRO A 180 -3.98 -19.18 24.78
N ARG A 181 -2.76 -19.16 24.26
CA ARG A 181 -2.18 -18.02 23.53
C ARG A 181 -1.54 -18.47 22.22
N VAL A 182 -1.73 -17.69 21.15
CA VAL A 182 -1.18 -17.99 19.81
C VAL A 182 0.15 -17.28 19.66
N VAL A 183 1.25 -18.03 19.59
CA VAL A 183 2.63 -17.48 19.63
C VAL A 183 2.86 -16.44 18.53
N GLU A 184 2.35 -16.71 17.34
CA GLU A 184 2.49 -15.83 16.18
C GLU A 184 1.50 -14.64 16.20
N GLY A 185 0.70 -14.49 17.27
CA GLY A 185 -0.35 -13.49 17.44
C GLY A 185 -1.60 -13.71 16.59
N VAL A 186 -1.45 -14.38 15.44
CA VAL A 186 -2.52 -14.76 14.50
C VAL A 186 -2.22 -16.13 13.89
N CYS A 187 -3.26 -16.82 13.42
CA CYS A 187 -3.13 -17.98 12.55
C CYS A 187 -3.45 -17.57 11.11
N VAL A 188 -2.59 -17.96 10.17
CA VAL A 188 -2.83 -17.79 8.74
C VAL A 188 -3.41 -19.11 8.22
N PRO A 189 -4.50 -19.10 7.42
CA PRO A 189 -5.09 -20.32 6.91
C PRO A 189 -4.06 -21.18 6.17
N ASP A 190 -4.14 -22.49 6.39
CA ASP A 190 -3.27 -23.53 5.82
C ASP A 190 -1.78 -23.45 6.21
N LEU A 191 -1.38 -22.52 7.08
CA LEU A 191 -0.07 -22.49 7.72
C LEU A 191 -0.15 -23.00 9.17
N GLN A 192 0.95 -23.56 9.67
CA GLN A 192 1.02 -24.06 11.04
C GLN A 192 1.30 -22.92 12.02
N CYS A 193 0.37 -22.67 12.96
CA CYS A 193 0.57 -21.78 14.09
C CYS A 193 0.70 -22.59 15.41
N THR A 194 1.29 -21.97 16.42
CA THR A 194 1.58 -22.60 17.71
C THR A 194 0.63 -22.05 18.77
N LEU A 195 -0.05 -22.94 19.49
CA LEU A 195 -0.81 -22.61 20.69
C LEU A 195 -0.05 -23.03 21.93
N LEU A 196 0.31 -22.05 22.76
CA LEU A 196 0.82 -22.27 24.10
C LEU A 196 -0.32 -22.11 25.10
N VAL A 197 -0.55 -23.15 25.90
CA VAL A 197 -1.58 -23.13 26.93
C VAL A 197 -0.91 -23.06 28.29
N TRP A 198 -0.99 -21.90 28.95
CA TRP A 198 -0.47 -21.74 30.30
C TRP A 198 -1.45 -22.33 31.33
N VAL A 199 -0.93 -23.19 32.21
CA VAL A 199 -1.72 -23.93 33.22
C VAL A 199 -1.19 -23.73 34.65
N GLY A 200 -0.25 -22.81 34.85
CA GLY A 200 0.37 -22.56 36.15
C GLY A 200 1.34 -23.66 36.56
N ASP A 201 1.19 -24.16 37.79
CA ASP A 201 2.00 -25.24 38.38
C ASP A 201 1.42 -26.65 38.13
N TRP A 202 0.18 -26.73 37.63
CA TRP A 202 -0.50 -27.99 37.36
C TRP A 202 0.24 -28.85 36.34
N GLN A 203 0.23 -30.17 36.57
CA GLN A 203 0.86 -31.17 35.70
C GLN A 203 -0.20 -32.10 35.11
N GLY A 204 -0.06 -32.45 33.84
CA GLY A 204 -0.96 -33.37 33.15
C GLY A 204 -0.93 -33.21 31.64
N ARG A 205 -2.05 -33.52 30.98
CA ARG A 205 -2.19 -33.39 29.52
C ARG A 205 -3.22 -32.32 29.19
N VAL A 206 -2.95 -31.55 28.14
CA VAL A 206 -3.91 -30.63 27.53
C VAL A 206 -4.28 -31.17 26.15
N ARG A 207 -5.57 -31.13 25.83
CA ARG A 207 -6.13 -31.49 24.53
C ARG A 207 -6.73 -30.26 23.85
N ALA A 208 -6.51 -30.08 22.56
CA ALA A 208 -7.27 -29.15 21.74
C ALA A 208 -8.24 -29.91 20.83
N ARG A 209 -9.54 -29.77 21.11
CA ARG A 209 -10.61 -30.35 20.30
C ARG A 209 -11.14 -29.32 19.32
N SER A 210 -11.13 -29.64 18.03
CA SER A 210 -11.70 -28.77 16.99
C SER A 210 -13.20 -28.60 17.16
N LEU A 211 -13.68 -27.36 17.14
CA LEU A 211 -15.10 -27.02 17.10
C LEU A 211 -15.51 -26.54 15.70
N ALA A 212 -14.66 -25.77 15.02
CA ALA A 212 -14.85 -25.32 13.65
C ALA A 212 -13.52 -24.91 13.01
N GLY A 213 -13.25 -25.33 11.79
CA GLY A 213 -12.14 -24.79 10.98
C GLY A 213 -10.73 -25.00 11.55
N VAL A 214 -10.54 -25.81 12.59
CA VAL A 214 -9.22 -26.09 13.18
C VAL A 214 -8.86 -27.55 12.96
N HIS A 215 -7.61 -27.81 12.60
CA HIS A 215 -7.00 -29.12 12.60
C HIS A 215 -5.82 -29.12 13.55
N VAL A 216 -5.74 -30.12 14.42
CA VAL A 216 -4.69 -30.26 15.44
C VAL A 216 -4.20 -31.70 15.39
N GLU A 217 -2.90 -31.89 15.15
CA GLU A 217 -2.28 -33.21 15.16
C GLU A 217 -0.81 -33.08 15.62
N PRO A 218 -0.41 -33.73 16.73
CA PRO A 218 -1.27 -34.44 17.69
C PRO A 218 -2.22 -33.48 18.42
N ASP A 219 -3.42 -33.96 18.78
CA ASP A 219 -4.45 -33.16 19.46
C ASP A 219 -4.19 -32.98 20.97
N THR A 220 -3.18 -33.69 21.51
CA THR A 220 -2.80 -33.68 22.93
C THR A 220 -1.33 -33.36 23.12
N ALA A 221 -1.03 -32.65 24.20
CA ALA A 221 0.32 -32.30 24.62
C ALA A 221 0.48 -32.44 26.13
N TRP A 222 1.64 -32.93 26.57
CA TRP A 222 2.01 -32.93 27.98
C TRP A 222 2.39 -31.52 28.42
N VAL A 223 2.02 -31.18 29.66
CA VAL A 223 2.48 -29.94 30.28
C VAL A 223 3.96 -30.08 30.62
N SER A 224 4.76 -29.11 30.18
CA SER A 224 6.17 -28.98 30.50
C SER A 224 6.46 -27.52 30.84
N GLY A 225 7.14 -27.27 31.97
CA GLY A 225 7.44 -25.91 32.40
C GLY A 225 6.19 -25.02 32.54
N GLY A 226 5.05 -25.57 32.95
CA GLY A 226 3.80 -24.83 33.13
C GLY A 226 3.02 -24.52 31.83
N PHE A 227 3.50 -25.01 30.68
CA PHE A 227 2.84 -24.83 29.38
C PHE A 227 2.57 -26.17 28.69
N ALA A 228 1.49 -26.25 27.92
CA ALA A 228 1.31 -27.27 26.90
C ALA A 228 1.42 -26.63 25.51
N ARG A 229 2.22 -27.22 24.61
CA ARG A 229 2.46 -26.72 23.26
C ARG A 229 1.73 -27.58 22.23
N LEU A 230 0.82 -26.97 21.49
CA LEU A 230 0.00 -27.63 20.47
C LEU A 230 0.22 -26.94 19.12
N GLY A 231 0.51 -27.73 18.08
CA GLY A 231 0.55 -27.24 16.71
C GLY A 231 -0.83 -27.32 16.08
N LEU A 232 -1.29 -26.23 15.45
CA LEU A 232 -2.60 -26.21 14.81
C LEU A 232 -2.58 -25.52 13.45
N VAL A 233 -3.48 -25.96 12.58
CA VAL A 233 -3.70 -25.42 11.25
C VAL A 233 -5.16 -25.01 11.14
N VAL A 234 -5.40 -23.74 10.77
CA VAL A 234 -6.75 -23.24 10.51
C VAL A 234 -7.09 -23.46 9.04
N ARG A 235 -8.24 -24.05 8.75
CA ARG A 235 -8.79 -24.20 7.40
C ARG A 235 -9.96 -23.24 7.23
N GLY A 236 -9.79 -22.20 6.41
CA GLY A 236 -10.81 -21.19 6.14
C GLY A 236 -10.65 -19.91 6.95
N GLN A 237 -11.74 -19.14 7.10
CA GLN A 237 -11.70 -17.79 7.68
C GLN A 237 -12.01 -17.74 9.18
N GLU A 238 -12.32 -18.87 9.80
CA GLU A 238 -12.67 -18.98 11.23
C GLU A 238 -12.00 -20.23 11.82
N GLY A 239 -11.45 -20.10 13.03
CA GLY A 239 -10.90 -21.21 13.79
C GLY A 239 -11.45 -21.21 15.21
N ARG A 240 -12.12 -22.28 15.63
CA ARG A 240 -12.63 -22.49 17.00
C ARG A 240 -12.18 -23.83 17.56
N ALA A 241 -11.74 -23.81 18.81
CA ALA A 241 -11.29 -24.99 19.53
C ALA A 241 -11.78 -24.99 20.99
N SER A 242 -11.93 -26.18 21.57
CA SER A 242 -12.12 -26.39 23.00
C SER A 242 -10.81 -26.91 23.57
N ILE A 243 -10.20 -26.13 24.46
CA ILE A 243 -8.97 -26.49 25.17
C ILE A 243 -9.37 -27.20 26.45
N GLU A 244 -8.87 -28.41 26.67
CA GLU A 244 -9.31 -29.31 27.73
C GLU A 244 -8.11 -29.81 28.53
N ALA A 245 -8.13 -29.61 29.85
CA ALA A 245 -7.17 -30.23 30.76
C ALA A 245 -7.68 -31.63 31.13
N LEU A 246 -6.84 -32.65 30.92
CA LEU A 246 -7.18 -34.05 31.11
C LEU A 246 -6.50 -34.62 32.36
N GLY A 247 -7.25 -35.40 33.13
CA GLY A 247 -6.71 -36.26 34.17
C GLY A 247 -5.98 -37.49 33.61
N ASP A 248 -5.36 -38.26 34.49
CA ASP A 248 -4.63 -39.48 34.11
C ASP A 248 -5.53 -40.53 33.46
N ASP A 249 -6.78 -40.59 33.90
CA ASP A 249 -7.87 -41.42 33.39
C ASP A 249 -8.50 -40.90 32.08
N GLY A 250 -8.04 -39.76 31.57
CA GLY A 250 -8.55 -39.10 30.37
C GLY A 250 -9.83 -38.30 30.59
N VAL A 251 -10.29 -38.14 31.83
CA VAL A 251 -11.45 -37.32 32.17
C VAL A 251 -11.11 -35.83 32.04
N VAL A 252 -12.03 -35.04 31.49
CA VAL A 252 -11.87 -33.59 31.39
C VAL A 252 -12.05 -32.96 32.76
N LEU A 253 -10.97 -32.36 33.30
CA LEU A 253 -10.96 -31.70 34.61
C LEU A 253 -11.33 -30.21 34.50
N ALA A 254 -10.92 -29.57 33.40
CA ALA A 254 -11.30 -28.22 33.06
C ALA A 254 -11.34 -28.05 31.53
N ALA A 255 -12.17 -27.13 31.04
CA ALA A 255 -12.27 -26.83 29.62
C ALA A 255 -12.50 -25.34 29.39
N ARG A 256 -12.03 -24.84 28.25
CA ARG A 256 -12.22 -23.45 27.83
C ARG A 256 -12.33 -23.38 26.32
N ASP A 257 -13.37 -22.71 25.85
CA ASP A 257 -13.59 -22.52 24.42
C ASP A 257 -12.80 -21.29 23.96
N LEU A 258 -12.21 -21.40 22.77
CA LEU A 258 -11.32 -20.41 22.17
C LEU A 258 -11.76 -20.16 20.72
N ARG A 259 -11.90 -18.88 20.35
CA ARG A 259 -11.85 -18.46 18.94
C ARG A 259 -10.45 -17.92 18.64
N LEU A 260 -9.82 -18.53 17.64
CA LEU A 260 -8.49 -18.17 17.20
C LEU A 260 -8.53 -16.86 16.38
N PRO A 261 -7.50 -16.01 16.49
CA PRO A 261 -7.35 -14.88 15.60
C PRO A 261 -6.87 -15.36 14.24
N VAL A 262 -7.64 -15.11 13.17
CA VAL A 262 -7.34 -15.61 11.82
C VAL A 262 -7.01 -14.46 10.88
N LEU A 263 -5.94 -14.61 10.12
CA LEU A 263 -5.49 -13.65 9.11
C LEU A 263 -5.39 -14.28 7.71
N PRO A 264 -6.45 -14.23 6.89
CA PRO A 264 -6.42 -14.71 5.52
C PRO A 264 -5.40 -13.94 4.67
N GLY A 265 -4.60 -14.66 3.88
CA GLY A 265 -3.58 -14.07 2.99
C GLY A 265 -2.42 -13.39 3.73
N GLY A 266 -2.29 -13.65 5.04
CA GLY A 266 -1.24 -13.09 5.89
C GLY A 266 0.11 -13.77 5.79
N LEU A 267 1.01 -13.33 6.66
CA LEU A 267 2.29 -13.94 6.95
C LEU A 267 2.35 -14.36 8.42
N LEU A 268 2.96 -15.50 8.70
CA LEU A 268 3.40 -15.84 10.06
C LEU A 268 4.82 -15.31 10.24
N ALA A 269 5.11 -14.76 11.42
CA ALA A 269 6.42 -14.24 11.78
C ALA A 269 6.78 -14.66 13.20
N ARG A 270 8.01 -15.11 13.41
CA ARG A 270 8.56 -15.48 14.72
C ARG A 270 9.93 -14.84 14.87
N ALA A 271 10.18 -14.22 16.00
CA ALA A 271 11.46 -13.57 16.25
C ALA A 271 12.07 -14.08 17.55
N SER A 272 13.40 -14.22 17.54
CA SER A 272 14.18 -14.59 18.70
C SER A 272 15.43 -13.72 18.78
N ALA A 273 15.93 -13.50 20.00
CA ALA A 273 17.22 -12.85 20.23
C ALA A 273 18.19 -13.87 20.80
N ASP A 274 19.34 -14.02 20.14
CA ASP A 274 20.43 -14.90 20.58
C ASP A 274 21.77 -14.15 20.45
N GLY A 275 22.55 -14.10 21.53
CA GLY A 275 23.88 -13.47 21.52
C GLY A 275 23.91 -12.00 21.08
N GLY A 276 22.79 -11.27 21.23
CA GLY A 276 22.66 -9.87 20.79
C GLY A 276 22.28 -9.70 19.30
N SER A 277 22.13 -10.79 18.54
CA SER A 277 21.54 -10.75 17.20
C SER A 277 20.07 -11.15 17.24
N VAL A 278 19.26 -10.50 16.42
CA VAL A 278 17.85 -10.87 16.24
C VAL A 278 17.70 -11.75 15.01
N ARG A 279 17.09 -12.92 15.20
CA ARG A 279 16.64 -13.79 14.11
C ARG A 279 15.15 -13.64 13.89
N LEU A 280 14.75 -13.60 12.63
CA LEU A 280 13.36 -13.54 12.18
C LEU A 280 13.10 -14.70 11.22
N GLU A 281 12.16 -15.54 11.59
CA GLU A 281 11.58 -16.57 10.73
C GLU A 281 10.23 -16.07 10.21
N TRP A 282 9.90 -16.35 8.96
CA TRP A 282 8.61 -16.04 8.39
C TRP A 282 8.11 -17.11 7.43
N GLU A 283 6.79 -17.23 7.35
CA GLU A 283 6.13 -18.20 6.49
C GLU A 283 4.98 -17.54 5.73
N ALA A 284 4.86 -17.90 4.46
CA ALA A 284 3.86 -17.41 3.53
C ALA A 284 3.23 -18.57 2.77
N LEU A 285 1.95 -18.42 2.42
CA LEU A 285 1.34 -19.31 1.43
C LEU A 285 2.05 -19.16 0.09
N GLY A 286 2.45 -20.29 -0.50
CA GLY A 286 3.23 -20.32 -1.74
C GLY A 286 4.75 -20.47 -1.55
N GLY A 287 5.23 -20.56 -0.31
CA GLY A 287 6.64 -20.84 0.00
C GLY A 287 7.46 -19.60 0.37
N PRO A 288 8.78 -19.78 0.53
CA PRO A 288 9.65 -18.72 1.04
C PRO A 288 9.80 -17.60 0.01
N ARG A 289 9.58 -16.35 0.45
CA ARG A 289 9.68 -15.15 -0.39
C ARG A 289 10.35 -14.00 0.36
N PRO A 290 10.95 -13.02 -0.34
CA PRO A 290 11.47 -11.83 0.32
C PRO A 290 10.37 -11.08 1.07
N VAL A 291 10.74 -10.42 2.16
CA VAL A 291 9.80 -9.66 3.02
C VAL A 291 10.35 -8.30 3.39
N LEU A 292 9.44 -7.34 3.59
CA LEU A 292 9.73 -6.04 4.19
C LEU A 292 9.56 -6.13 5.69
N ILE A 293 10.45 -5.47 6.44
CA ILE A 293 10.45 -5.47 7.89
C ILE A 293 10.53 -4.03 8.38
N ASP A 294 9.49 -3.62 9.10
CA ASP A 294 9.47 -2.36 9.82
C ASP A 294 9.66 -2.64 11.32
N ILE A 295 10.71 -2.05 11.89
CA ILE A 295 11.14 -2.28 13.28
C ILE A 295 10.72 -1.10 14.13
N PHE A 296 10.00 -1.37 15.21
CA PHE A 296 9.50 -0.34 16.11
C PHE A 296 10.02 -0.53 17.54
N SER A 297 10.45 0.57 18.16
CA SER A 297 10.68 0.67 19.60
C SER A 297 9.64 1.63 20.18
N GLU A 298 8.94 1.22 21.24
CA GLU A 298 8.00 2.11 21.95
C GLU A 298 7.06 2.92 21.03
N HIS A 299 6.47 2.28 20.02
CA HIS A 299 5.54 2.92 19.06
C HIS A 299 6.20 3.88 18.04
N ARG A 300 7.54 3.92 17.96
CA ARG A 300 8.30 4.71 16.99
C ARG A 300 8.89 3.80 15.91
N TRP A 301 8.73 4.17 14.65
CA TRP A 301 9.33 3.44 13.52
C TRP A 301 10.82 3.80 13.42
N THR A 302 11.67 2.86 13.82
CA THR A 302 13.11 3.10 14.01
C THR A 302 13.96 2.61 12.85
N HIS A 303 13.57 1.50 12.21
CA HIS A 303 14.32 0.94 11.10
C HIS A 303 13.38 0.38 10.03
N ALA A 304 13.82 0.47 8.77
CA ALA A 304 13.18 -0.16 7.62
C ALA A 304 14.21 -1.07 6.94
N ARG A 305 13.87 -2.35 6.80
CA ARG A 305 14.73 -3.36 6.18
C ARG A 305 13.92 -4.31 5.30
N SER A 306 14.61 -5.19 4.61
CA SER A 306 14.06 -6.29 3.86
C SER A 306 15.01 -7.48 3.95
N LEU A 307 14.45 -8.68 3.97
CA LEU A 307 15.21 -9.92 4.01
C LEU A 307 14.82 -10.78 2.82
N ALA A 308 15.82 -11.45 2.26
CA ALA A 308 15.62 -12.46 1.24
C ALA A 308 15.36 -13.84 1.89
N PRO A 309 14.74 -14.79 1.19
CA PRO A 309 14.63 -16.17 1.64
C PRO A 309 15.98 -16.73 2.12
N GLY A 310 16.01 -17.26 3.35
CA GLY A 310 17.22 -17.83 3.95
C GLY A 310 18.14 -16.82 4.63
N ASP A 311 17.86 -15.51 4.56
CA ASP A 311 18.51 -14.49 5.39
C ASP A 311 17.61 -14.17 6.58
N GLU A 312 17.82 -14.85 7.70
CA GLU A 312 16.98 -14.69 8.90
C GLU A 312 17.53 -13.64 9.87
N SER A 313 18.69 -13.03 9.59
CA SER A 313 19.39 -12.18 10.55
C SER A 313 19.06 -10.70 10.36
N LEU A 314 18.42 -10.09 11.35
CA LEU A 314 18.21 -8.64 11.40
C LEU A 314 19.45 -7.85 11.86
N GLY A 315 20.47 -8.55 12.36
CA GLY A 315 21.63 -7.95 13.01
C GLY A 315 21.32 -7.51 14.46
N PRO A 316 22.22 -6.75 15.08
CA PRO A 316 22.08 -6.36 16.46
C PRO A 316 21.04 -5.25 16.63
N LEU A 317 20.20 -5.37 17.65
CA LEU A 317 19.35 -4.29 18.15
C LEU A 317 19.81 -3.88 19.55
N PRO A 318 19.64 -2.60 19.94
CA PRO A 318 19.86 -2.18 21.32
C PRO A 318 18.93 -2.93 22.30
N PRO A 319 19.26 -2.92 23.60
CA PRO A 319 18.40 -3.51 24.62
C PRO A 319 17.03 -2.85 24.62
N GLY A 320 15.97 -3.67 24.67
CA GLY A 320 14.61 -3.18 24.55
C GLY A 320 13.62 -4.25 24.13
N VAL A 321 12.35 -3.86 24.10
CA VAL A 321 11.27 -4.66 23.49
C VAL A 321 10.95 -4.06 22.13
N TRP A 322 11.20 -4.84 21.09
CA TRP A 322 11.06 -4.42 19.71
C TRP A 322 9.88 -5.11 19.07
N ARG A 323 9.06 -4.35 18.36
CA ARG A 323 7.99 -4.87 17.52
C ARG A 323 8.50 -4.96 16.09
N LEU A 324 8.33 -6.12 15.46
CA LEU A 324 8.68 -6.36 14.08
C LEU A 324 7.39 -6.54 13.28
N GLN A 325 7.22 -5.75 12.23
CA GLN A 325 6.12 -5.90 11.28
C GLN A 325 6.66 -6.40 9.95
N VAL A 326 6.24 -7.59 9.58
CA VAL A 326 6.72 -8.33 8.40
C VAL A 326 5.65 -8.28 7.32
N ARG A 327 6.01 -7.79 6.13
CA ARG A 327 5.09 -7.61 5.00
C ARG A 327 5.59 -8.26 3.73
N ALA A 328 4.62 -8.58 2.88
CA ALA A 328 4.82 -9.12 1.54
C ALA A 328 5.36 -8.09 0.55
N ASP A 329 4.92 -6.85 0.73
CA ASP A 329 5.06 -5.73 -0.20
C ASP A 329 4.78 -4.41 0.55
N LEU A 330 4.85 -3.27 -0.15
CA LEU A 330 4.64 -1.94 0.45
C LEU A 330 3.18 -1.63 0.83
N PHE A 331 2.20 -2.42 0.38
CA PHE A 331 0.78 -2.10 0.52
C PHE A 331 0.01 -3.14 1.36
N SER A 332 0.69 -4.20 1.78
CA SER A 332 0.17 -5.35 2.54
C SER A 332 0.15 -5.11 4.05
N ASP A 333 -0.13 -3.89 4.50
CA ASP A 333 -0.22 -3.59 5.93
C ASP A 333 -1.30 -4.47 6.59
N ASN A 334 -2.46 -4.63 5.97
CA ASN A 334 -3.56 -5.43 6.53
C ASN A 334 -3.27 -6.94 6.59
N THR A 335 -2.26 -7.44 5.87
CA THR A 335 -1.85 -8.85 5.87
C THR A 335 -0.46 -9.06 6.50
N ALA A 336 0.08 -8.04 7.17
CA ALA A 336 1.36 -8.12 7.84
C ALA A 336 1.36 -9.14 9.00
N GLY A 337 2.45 -9.89 9.11
CA GLY A 337 2.79 -10.63 10.32
C GLY A 337 3.39 -9.68 11.36
N VAL A 338 3.02 -9.83 12.64
CA VAL A 338 3.53 -9.00 13.73
C VAL A 338 4.10 -9.90 14.81
N THR A 339 5.34 -9.64 15.20
CA THR A 339 6.02 -10.37 16.28
C THR A 339 6.81 -9.41 17.15
N PHE A 340 7.25 -9.89 18.31
CA PHE A 340 8.01 -9.13 19.28
C PHE A 340 9.29 -9.86 19.62
N VAL A 341 10.35 -9.09 19.87
CA VAL A 341 11.62 -9.62 20.36
C VAL A 341 12.11 -8.80 21.53
N VAL A 342 12.62 -9.49 22.54
CA VAL A 342 13.19 -8.88 23.74
C VAL A 342 14.70 -9.01 23.68
N VAL A 343 15.40 -7.89 23.70
CA VAL A 343 16.86 -7.84 23.70
C VAL A 343 17.33 -7.31 25.04
N THR A 344 18.22 -8.02 25.72
CA THR A 344 18.74 -7.65 27.06
C THR A 344 20.26 -7.49 27.04
N THR A 345 20.80 -6.43 27.66
CA THR A 345 22.23 -6.32 28.01
C THR A 345 22.46 -5.94 29.49
N PRO A 346 23.56 -6.43 30.12
CA PRO A 346 24.42 -7.49 29.60
C PRO A 346 23.62 -8.80 29.43
N PRO A 347 24.03 -9.69 28.52
CA PRO A 347 23.44 -11.02 28.43
C PRO A 347 23.51 -11.67 29.82
N GLY A 348 22.35 -11.97 30.42
CA GLY A 348 22.25 -12.50 31.79
C GLY A 348 21.28 -11.78 32.73
N ARG A 349 20.71 -10.62 32.37
CA ARG A 349 19.54 -10.09 33.09
C ARG A 349 18.31 -10.89 32.68
N ASP A 350 17.50 -11.30 33.65
CA ASP A 350 16.26 -12.05 33.38
C ASP A 350 15.35 -11.24 32.43
N PRO A 351 15.10 -11.72 31.20
CA PRO A 351 14.26 -11.02 30.23
C PRO A 351 12.78 -11.00 30.63
N LEU A 352 12.34 -11.91 31.51
CA LEU A 352 10.92 -12.06 31.85
C LEU A 352 10.31 -10.85 32.56
N PRO A 353 10.89 -10.30 33.66
CA PRO A 353 10.33 -9.10 34.29
C PRO A 353 10.30 -7.90 33.34
N PHE A 354 11.29 -7.79 32.45
CA PHE A 354 11.36 -6.70 31.49
C PHE A 354 10.25 -6.82 30.43
N ALA A 355 10.05 -8.02 29.88
CA ALA A 355 8.96 -8.33 28.95
C ALA A 355 7.58 -8.13 29.60
N ALA A 356 7.39 -8.62 30.82
CA ALA A 356 6.13 -8.51 31.55
C ALA A 356 5.74 -7.05 31.82
N ASN A 357 6.70 -6.21 32.24
CA ASN A 357 6.47 -4.77 32.39
C ASN A 357 6.10 -4.11 31.05
N ALA A 358 6.75 -4.48 29.95
CA ALA A 358 6.43 -3.93 28.63
C ALA A 358 5.02 -4.31 28.14
N VAL A 359 4.56 -5.53 28.44
CA VAL A 359 3.19 -5.97 28.14
C VAL A 359 2.18 -5.17 28.97
N LEU A 360 2.41 -5.05 30.29
CA LEU A 360 1.50 -4.29 31.17
C LEU A 360 1.45 -2.79 30.84
N ALA A 361 2.59 -2.18 30.48
CA ALA A 361 2.63 -0.78 30.07
C ALA A 361 1.85 -0.51 28.77
N LYS A 362 1.66 -1.54 27.93
CA LYS A 362 0.91 -1.44 26.66
C LYS A 362 -0.55 -1.88 26.76
N ALA A 363 -0.94 -2.51 27.87
CA ALA A 363 -2.31 -2.95 28.11
C ALA A 363 -3.20 -1.75 28.48
N ASP A 364 -3.43 -0.84 27.53
CA ASP A 364 -4.30 0.35 27.70
C ASP A 364 -5.81 0.00 27.68
N ARG A 365 -6.19 -1.29 27.85
CA ARG A 365 -7.58 -1.77 28.00
C ARG A 365 -7.69 -3.01 28.91
N ASP A 366 -8.61 -2.91 29.87
CA ASP A 366 -9.46 -3.96 30.46
C ASP A 366 -8.87 -5.17 31.22
N GLY A 367 -7.58 -5.24 31.54
CA GLY A 367 -7.12 -6.25 32.50
C GLY A 367 -5.61 -6.37 32.65
N LEU A 368 -5.17 -6.66 33.88
CA LEU A 368 -3.81 -7.08 34.16
C LEU A 368 -3.59 -8.46 33.51
N ASP A 369 -2.64 -8.58 32.57
CA ASP A 369 -2.29 -9.88 31.97
C ASP A 369 -1.87 -10.85 33.10
N PRO A 370 -2.56 -12.00 33.28
CA PRO A 370 -2.35 -12.86 34.43
C PRO A 370 -0.97 -13.52 34.44
N LEU A 371 -0.38 -13.78 33.26
CA LEU A 371 0.98 -14.31 33.13
C LEU A 371 2.00 -13.24 33.51
N ALA A 372 1.85 -12.02 32.99
CA ALA A 372 2.71 -10.89 33.33
C ALA A 372 2.68 -10.60 34.84
N MET A 373 1.50 -10.62 35.45
CA MET A 373 1.35 -10.45 36.90
C MET A 373 1.99 -11.58 37.70
N SER A 374 1.86 -12.83 37.25
CA SER A 374 2.48 -13.98 37.91
C SER A 374 4.01 -13.89 37.89
N ILE A 375 4.58 -13.44 36.77
CA ILE A 375 6.02 -13.21 36.61
C ILE A 375 6.49 -12.10 37.55
N LEU A 376 5.85 -10.92 37.52
CA LEU A 376 6.25 -9.78 38.34
C LEU A 376 6.02 -10.03 39.84
N GLY A 377 5.02 -10.84 40.19
CA GLY A 377 4.76 -11.28 41.56
C GLY A 377 5.68 -12.39 42.05
N GLY A 378 6.57 -12.94 41.21
CA GLY A 378 7.49 -14.03 41.57
C GLY A 378 6.80 -15.39 41.78
N ALA A 379 5.54 -15.54 41.38
CA ALA A 379 4.78 -16.79 41.48
C ALA A 379 4.96 -17.70 40.25
N PHE A 380 5.50 -17.18 39.15
CA PHE A 380 5.78 -17.95 37.95
C PHE A 380 6.96 -18.91 38.15
N ALA A 381 6.74 -20.21 37.93
CA ALA A 381 7.75 -21.27 38.05
C ALA A 381 7.92 -22.10 36.76
N GLY A 382 7.57 -21.52 35.61
CA GLY A 382 7.55 -22.20 34.32
C GLY A 382 8.78 -21.99 33.44
N SER A 383 8.69 -22.43 32.18
CA SER A 383 9.68 -22.23 31.12
C SER A 383 9.79 -20.76 30.75
N ALA A 384 10.98 -20.17 30.89
CA ALA A 384 11.21 -18.77 30.55
C ALA A 384 11.06 -18.50 29.05
N SER A 385 11.49 -19.43 28.20
CA SER A 385 11.34 -19.29 26.76
C SER A 385 9.86 -19.27 26.35
N ASP A 386 9.06 -20.22 26.85
CA ASP A 386 7.64 -20.29 26.51
C ASP A 386 6.86 -19.11 27.11
N ALA A 387 7.28 -18.60 28.28
CA ALA A 387 6.67 -17.41 28.86
C ALA A 387 6.95 -16.13 28.08
N LEU A 388 8.16 -15.96 27.51
CA LEU A 388 8.45 -14.85 26.62
C LEU A 388 7.58 -14.90 25.36
N ASP A 389 7.48 -16.07 24.72
CA ASP A 389 6.61 -16.29 23.57
C ASP A 389 5.14 -15.99 23.92
N ALA A 390 4.67 -16.50 25.06
CA ALA A 390 3.30 -16.34 25.54
C ALA A 390 2.93 -14.90 25.95
N LEU A 391 3.88 -14.12 26.47
CA LEU A 391 3.64 -12.72 26.86
C LEU A 391 3.26 -11.84 25.66
N PHE A 392 3.87 -12.08 24.50
CA PHE A 392 3.61 -11.32 23.27
C PHE A 392 2.60 -11.99 22.31
N ALA A 393 2.14 -13.19 22.65
CA ALA A 393 1.11 -13.95 21.96
C ALA A 393 -0.32 -13.37 22.10
N VAL A 394 -0.51 -12.35 22.95
CA VAL A 394 -1.80 -11.67 23.10
C VAL A 394 -2.04 -10.80 21.85
N PRO A 395 -3.19 -10.94 21.16
CA PRO A 395 -3.49 -10.22 19.94
C PRO A 395 -3.90 -8.78 20.27
N SER A 396 -2.92 -7.97 20.66
CA SER A 396 -3.13 -6.55 20.93
C SER A 396 -2.23 -5.67 20.07
N PHE A 397 -1.88 -6.08 18.85
CA PHE A 397 -1.08 -5.23 17.97
C PHE A 397 -1.48 -5.43 16.52
N GLY A 398 -2.55 -4.75 16.11
CA GLY A 398 -2.87 -4.69 14.68
C GLY A 398 -1.70 -4.09 13.89
N ALA A 399 -1.70 -4.32 12.58
CA ALA A 399 -0.66 -3.78 11.71
C ALA A 399 -0.71 -2.25 11.68
N VAL A 400 0.45 -1.62 11.73
CA VAL A 400 0.62 -0.18 11.57
C VAL A 400 0.57 0.09 10.07
N PRO A 401 -0.40 0.85 9.57
CA PRO A 401 -0.37 1.28 8.19
C PRO A 401 0.88 2.16 7.99
N MET A 402 1.61 1.95 6.89
CA MET A 402 2.49 3.00 6.44
C MET A 402 1.61 4.22 6.15
N GLY A 403 1.86 5.32 6.88
CA GLY A 403 1.14 6.56 6.65
C GLY A 403 1.16 6.93 5.17
N PRO A 404 0.23 7.76 4.68
CA PRO A 404 0.15 8.08 3.26
C PRO A 404 1.53 8.54 2.78
N GLY A 405 2.12 7.73 1.88
CA GLY A 405 3.31 8.13 1.15
C GLY A 405 2.94 9.44 0.46
N VAL A 406 3.68 10.51 0.77
CA VAL A 406 3.45 11.78 0.08
C VAL A 406 4.09 11.59 -1.28
N SER A 407 3.24 11.54 -2.32
CA SER A 407 3.70 11.65 -3.69
C SER A 407 4.17 13.08 -3.91
N THR A 408 5.36 13.25 -4.46
CA THR A 408 5.58 14.47 -5.22
C THR A 408 4.88 14.33 -6.55
N THR A 409 3.80 15.07 -6.73
CA THR A 409 3.75 15.78 -8.02
C THR A 409 5.00 16.63 -8.02
N VAL A 410 5.89 16.43 -9.00
CA VAL A 410 6.89 17.43 -9.41
C VAL A 410 6.29 18.79 -9.07
N ARG A 411 6.94 19.62 -8.22
CA ARG A 411 6.56 21.03 -8.10
C ARG A 411 6.48 21.52 -9.53
N VAL A 412 5.27 21.59 -10.08
CA VAL A 412 5.02 21.41 -11.51
C VAL A 412 6.03 22.26 -12.22
N ASP A 413 7.03 21.61 -12.83
CA ASP A 413 8.12 22.32 -13.45
C ASP A 413 7.40 23.25 -14.43
N GLU A 414 7.45 24.57 -14.19
CA GLU A 414 6.66 25.52 -14.99
C GLU A 414 6.93 25.25 -16.46
N ALA A 415 8.15 24.79 -16.79
CA ALA A 415 8.55 24.27 -18.08
C ALA A 415 7.67 23.14 -18.64
N LEU A 416 7.27 22.13 -17.84
CA LEU A 416 6.40 21.04 -18.28
C LEU A 416 4.94 21.51 -18.46
N ALA A 417 4.44 22.34 -17.54
CA ALA A 417 3.12 22.96 -17.70
C ALA A 417 3.07 23.85 -18.94
N ILE A 418 4.10 24.68 -19.14
CA ILE A 418 4.27 25.54 -20.32
C ILE A 418 4.42 24.68 -21.58
N ALA A 419 5.15 23.56 -21.54
CA ALA A 419 5.31 22.68 -22.70
C ALA A 419 3.99 21.98 -23.07
N GLN A 420 3.23 21.49 -22.10
CA GLN A 420 1.90 20.89 -22.32
C GLN A 420 0.89 21.93 -22.80
N GLU A 421 0.87 23.09 -22.18
CA GLU A 421 0.04 24.22 -22.60
C GLU A 421 0.39 24.64 -24.04
N ARG A 422 1.69 24.76 -24.36
CA ARG A 422 2.15 25.05 -25.72
C ARG A 422 1.74 23.97 -26.71
N ARG A 423 1.82 22.67 -26.37
CA ARG A 423 1.33 21.58 -27.22
C ARG A 423 -0.19 21.66 -27.45
N ARG A 424 -0.97 21.98 -26.42
CA ARG A 424 -2.42 22.18 -26.53
C ARG A 424 -2.76 23.38 -27.41
N TRP A 425 -2.03 24.49 -27.27
CA TRP A 425 -2.14 25.66 -28.15
C TRP A 425 -1.79 25.35 -29.61
N TRP A 426 -0.71 24.57 -29.85
CA TRP A 426 -0.36 24.11 -31.20
C TRP A 426 -1.45 23.21 -31.79
N ALA A 427 -1.95 22.23 -31.02
CA ALA A 427 -3.02 21.33 -31.45
C ALA A 427 -4.30 22.11 -31.80
N ALA A 428 -4.72 23.03 -30.92
CA ALA A 428 -5.87 23.91 -31.16
C ALA A 428 -5.68 24.79 -32.40
N GLY A 429 -4.48 25.35 -32.59
CA GLY A 429 -4.12 26.13 -33.77
C GLY A 429 -4.21 25.32 -35.07
N VAL A 430 -3.72 24.09 -35.08
CA VAL A 430 -3.81 23.17 -36.23
C VAL A 430 -5.27 22.81 -36.54
N ILE A 431 -6.07 22.48 -35.53
CA ILE A 431 -7.50 22.16 -35.66
C ILE A 431 -8.26 23.36 -36.26
N LEU A 432 -8.02 24.58 -35.75
CA LEU A 432 -8.64 25.81 -36.27
C LEU A 432 -8.22 26.10 -37.71
N LEU A 433 -6.94 25.95 -38.04
CA LEU A 433 -6.43 26.21 -39.39
C LEU A 433 -7.03 25.23 -40.41
N LEU A 434 -7.15 23.94 -40.05
CA LEU A 434 -7.87 22.95 -40.86
C LEU A 434 -9.33 23.33 -41.05
N GLY A 435 -10.03 23.72 -39.97
CA GLY A 435 -11.40 24.18 -40.03
C GLY A 435 -11.60 25.37 -40.95
N LEU A 436 -10.70 26.36 -40.89
CA LEU A 436 -10.70 27.54 -41.77
C LEU A 436 -10.49 27.16 -43.24
N VAL A 437 -9.52 26.30 -43.54
CA VAL A 437 -9.26 25.85 -44.92
C VAL A 437 -10.46 25.11 -45.50
N VAL A 438 -11.03 24.15 -44.74
CA VAL A 438 -12.21 23.39 -45.17
C VAL A 438 -13.40 24.32 -45.37
N SER A 439 -13.66 25.22 -44.41
CA SER A 439 -14.73 26.21 -44.49
C SER A 439 -14.58 27.15 -45.69
N MET A 440 -13.35 27.60 -45.99
CA MET A 440 -13.07 28.47 -47.13
C MET A 440 -13.30 27.77 -48.47
N LEU A 441 -12.94 26.47 -48.56
CA LEU A 441 -13.21 25.66 -49.74
C LEU A 441 -14.71 25.45 -49.95
N LEU A 442 -15.47 25.17 -48.89
CA LEU A 442 -16.92 25.07 -48.93
C LEU A 442 -17.58 26.38 -49.32
N LEU A 443 -17.15 27.51 -48.75
CA LEU A 443 -17.64 28.84 -49.11
C LEU A 443 -17.39 29.16 -50.58
N ARG A 444 -16.18 28.87 -51.11
CA ARG A 444 -15.88 29.05 -52.53
C ARG A 444 -16.73 28.17 -53.43
N ALA A 445 -17.01 26.94 -53.00
CA ALA A 445 -17.90 26.04 -53.72
C ALA A 445 -19.35 26.55 -53.71
N GLU A 446 -19.85 27.04 -52.58
CA GLU A 446 -21.17 27.64 -52.45
C GLU A 446 -21.32 28.91 -53.32
N VAL A 447 -20.31 29.79 -53.32
CA VAL A 447 -20.33 31.03 -54.13
C VAL A 447 -20.36 30.70 -55.62
N ARG A 448 -19.52 29.75 -56.08
CA ARG A 448 -19.54 29.31 -57.48
C ARG A 448 -20.86 28.65 -57.87
N ALA A 449 -21.41 27.80 -57.02
CA ALA A 449 -22.72 27.20 -57.26
C ALA A 449 -23.85 28.26 -57.34
N GLN A 450 -23.74 29.35 -56.56
CA GLN A 450 -24.69 30.47 -56.65
C GLN A 450 -24.52 31.29 -57.93
N GLU A 451 -23.29 31.49 -58.40
CA GLU A 451 -23.02 32.14 -59.69
C GLU A 451 -23.54 31.31 -60.86
N GLU A 452 -23.27 30.00 -60.88
CA GLU A 452 -23.78 29.06 -61.90
C GLU A 452 -25.31 28.96 -61.88
N ALA A 453 -25.93 28.91 -60.69
CA ALA A 453 -27.39 28.91 -60.58
C ALA A 453 -28.02 30.23 -61.05
N ARG A 454 -27.36 31.38 -60.81
CA ARG A 454 -27.80 32.68 -61.35
C ARG A 454 -27.69 32.75 -62.86
N GLN A 455 -26.61 32.23 -63.43
CA GLN A 455 -26.43 32.16 -64.89
C GLN A 455 -27.48 31.26 -65.54
N LEU A 456 -27.75 30.08 -64.98
CA LEU A 456 -28.81 29.18 -65.46
C LEU A 456 -30.21 29.79 -65.36
N LEU A 457 -30.51 30.53 -64.28
CA LEU A 457 -31.77 31.25 -64.12
C LEU A 457 -31.92 32.44 -65.09
N GLN A 458 -30.81 33.07 -65.49
CA GLN A 458 -30.81 34.13 -66.50
C GLN A 458 -30.95 33.57 -67.93
N ASP A 459 -30.37 32.41 -68.21
CA ASP A 459 -30.48 31.73 -69.50
C ASP A 459 -31.87 31.09 -69.75
N LEU A 460 -32.64 30.80 -68.68
CA LEU A 460 -33.97 30.19 -68.72
C LEU A 460 -35.14 31.19 -68.87
N GLY A 461 -34.90 32.40 -69.38
CA GLY A 461 -35.85 33.53 -69.42
C GLY A 461 -37.33 33.20 -69.67
N ASP A 462 -38.20 33.90 -68.91
CA ASP A 462 -39.66 34.03 -69.04
C ASP A 462 -40.46 32.77 -69.43
N GLY A 463 -40.69 31.86 -68.47
CA GLY A 463 -41.79 30.89 -68.64
C GLY A 463 -41.85 29.64 -67.76
N SER A 464 -41.01 29.47 -66.73
CA SER A 464 -41.08 28.26 -65.89
C SER A 464 -40.94 28.56 -64.39
N GLU A 465 -41.77 27.87 -63.59
CA GLU A 465 -41.88 28.07 -62.14
C GLU A 465 -40.52 27.94 -61.44
N PRO A 466 -40.26 28.78 -60.42
CA PRO A 466 -38.97 28.76 -59.73
C PRO A 466 -38.75 27.39 -59.07
N PRO A 467 -37.61 26.72 -59.31
CA PRO A 467 -37.28 25.52 -58.55
C PRO A 467 -37.21 25.88 -57.06
N SER A 468 -37.77 25.01 -56.21
CA SER A 468 -37.78 25.21 -54.75
C SER A 468 -36.37 25.50 -54.26
N ARG A 469 -36.19 26.64 -53.57
CA ARG A 469 -34.93 26.99 -52.89
C ARG A 469 -34.52 25.81 -52.00
N SER A 470 -33.50 25.05 -52.40
CA SER A 470 -32.88 24.11 -51.47
C SER A 470 -32.16 24.92 -50.40
N THR A 471 -32.77 24.98 -49.21
CA THR A 471 -32.18 25.56 -47.99
C THR A 471 -30.94 24.80 -47.52
N PHE A 472 -30.65 23.64 -48.12
CA PHE A 472 -29.58 22.71 -47.74
C PHE A 472 -28.15 23.21 -47.99
N GLY A 473 -27.96 24.34 -48.67
CA GLY A 473 -26.63 24.88 -49.00
C GLY A 473 -26.24 26.17 -48.28
N ARG A 474 -27.09 26.77 -47.43
CA ARG A 474 -26.76 28.03 -46.72
C ARG A 474 -26.35 27.73 -45.28
N GLY A 475 -25.04 27.68 -45.04
CA GLY A 475 -24.49 27.59 -43.68
C GLY A 475 -23.77 26.29 -43.36
N LEU A 476 -23.55 25.41 -44.34
CA LEU A 476 -22.73 24.20 -44.13
C LEU A 476 -21.29 24.59 -43.76
N TRP A 477 -20.71 25.59 -44.44
CA TRP A 477 -19.39 26.12 -44.08
C TRP A 477 -19.34 26.62 -42.62
N ALA A 478 -20.38 27.33 -42.17
CA ALA A 478 -20.47 27.89 -40.83
C ALA A 478 -20.62 26.79 -39.76
N PHE A 479 -21.43 25.75 -40.05
CA PHE A 479 -21.58 24.59 -39.17
C PHE A 479 -20.28 23.80 -39.06
N VAL A 480 -19.59 23.54 -40.17
CA VAL A 480 -18.30 22.84 -40.18
C VAL A 480 -17.28 23.65 -39.38
N LEU A 481 -17.18 24.96 -39.60
CA LEU A 481 -16.29 25.83 -38.83
C LEU A 481 -16.60 25.76 -37.33
N LEU A 482 -17.87 25.80 -36.94
CA LEU A 482 -18.31 25.70 -35.55
C LEU A 482 -17.83 24.39 -34.89
N VAL A 483 -17.90 23.26 -35.60
CA VAL A 483 -17.41 21.96 -35.09
C VAL A 483 -15.90 22.01 -34.83
N PHE A 484 -15.12 22.59 -35.75
CA PHE A 484 -13.67 22.75 -35.54
C PHE A 484 -13.33 23.69 -34.38
N VAL A 485 -14.09 24.77 -34.23
CA VAL A 485 -13.95 25.67 -33.06
C VAL A 485 -14.25 24.92 -31.77
N LEU A 486 -15.31 24.11 -31.73
CA LEU A 486 -15.66 23.32 -30.55
C LEU A 486 -14.59 22.27 -30.22
N MET A 487 -14.03 21.60 -31.22
CA MET A 487 -12.90 20.66 -31.03
C MET A 487 -11.63 21.37 -30.53
N ALA A 488 -11.33 22.57 -31.02
CA ALA A 488 -10.18 23.36 -30.54
C ALA A 488 -10.38 23.82 -29.08
N VAL A 489 -11.60 24.20 -28.70
CA VAL A 489 -11.97 24.50 -27.30
C VAL A 489 -11.83 23.26 -26.42
N LEU A 490 -12.25 22.09 -26.90
CA LEU A 490 -12.08 20.83 -26.17
C LEU A 490 -10.60 20.49 -25.95
N ALA A 491 -9.75 20.67 -26.97
CA ALA A 491 -8.30 20.47 -26.89
C ALA A 491 -7.60 21.43 -25.89
N LEU A 492 -8.16 22.62 -25.67
CA LEU A 492 -7.69 23.58 -24.67
C LEU A 492 -8.26 23.33 -23.27
N SER A 493 -9.33 22.55 -23.14
CA SER A 493 -10.01 22.35 -21.86
C SER A 493 -9.20 21.41 -20.94
N LYS A 494 -8.96 21.86 -19.69
CA LYS A 494 -8.22 21.09 -18.67
C LYS A 494 -9.02 19.94 -18.03
N ARG A 495 -10.30 19.76 -18.37
CA ARG A 495 -11.25 18.91 -17.62
C ARG A 495 -11.57 17.55 -18.26
N TRP A 496 -11.17 17.32 -19.51
CA TRP A 496 -11.57 16.15 -20.28
C TRP A 496 -10.42 15.15 -20.53
N PHE A 497 -9.22 15.46 -20.04
CA PHE A 497 -8.00 14.64 -20.06
C PHE A 497 -7.32 14.80 -18.70
#